data_AF-A0A1H1S4V5-F1
#
_entry.id   AF-A0A1H1S4V5-F1
#
_cell.length_a   1.000
_cell.length_b   1.000
_cell.length_c   1.000
_cell.angle_alpha   90.00
_cell.angle_beta   90.00
_cell.angle_gamma   90.00
#
_symmetry.space_group_name_H-M   'P 1'
#
loop_
_entity.id
_entity.type
_entity.pdbx_description
1 polymer ?
#
loop_
_entity_poly.entity_id
_entity_poly.type
_entity_poly.pdbx_seq_one_letter_code
_entity_poly.pdbx_strand_id
1 'polypeptide(L)'
;MKKIILLLLFSYSNIYSQNLPPKIFKLINKESYSICKKLNISIRPNINKDSTIEIVAYDERYNSTLNAFFQIGMNTDQIGNECDPSRYYLKPKILITQMCYNVITKTIDTNNIVYYKSISILIHEYVHYLQVSCTMGRDYFSPAVIDSVNMNKYFSQIDEFEATAVQSYYFLNKLDKKALEHIMTKKVSDSDRLKLLINSYYAMAYPWRKYHIF
;
A
#
# COMPACT_ATOMS: atom_id res chain seq x y z
N MET A 1 36.27 -4.34 -32.39
CA MET A 1 35.94 -4.65 -30.98
C MET A 1 34.43 -4.62 -30.81
N LYS A 2 33.78 -5.77 -30.59
CA LYS A 2 32.33 -5.86 -30.37
C LYS A 2 32.04 -5.55 -28.90
N LYS A 3 31.23 -4.50 -28.63
CA LYS A 3 30.69 -4.24 -27.29
C LYS A 3 29.65 -5.32 -26.98
N ILE A 4 29.97 -6.20 -26.04
CA ILE A 4 29.00 -7.10 -25.42
C ILE A 4 28.13 -6.22 -24.52
N ILE A 5 26.88 -6.00 -24.90
CA ILE A 5 25.85 -5.44 -24.03
C ILE A 5 25.49 -6.56 -23.05
N LEU A 6 25.97 -6.45 -21.82
CA LEU A 6 25.56 -7.32 -20.73
C LEU A 6 24.14 -6.89 -20.30
N LEU A 7 23.13 -7.50 -20.92
CA LEU A 7 21.76 -7.47 -20.40
C LEU A 7 21.79 -8.19 -19.04
N LEU A 8 21.75 -7.41 -17.96
CA LEU A 8 21.47 -7.92 -16.62
C LEU A 8 20.04 -8.47 -16.61
N LEU A 9 19.91 -9.73 -16.98
CA LEU A 9 18.74 -10.53 -16.67
C LEU A 9 18.72 -10.70 -15.16
N PHE A 10 17.90 -9.89 -14.49
CA PHE A 10 17.53 -10.09 -13.10
C PHE A 10 16.86 -11.46 -12.99
N SER A 11 17.62 -12.46 -12.55
CA SER A 11 17.13 -13.76 -12.19
C SER A 11 16.37 -13.61 -10.87
N TYR A 12 15.06 -13.43 -10.95
CA TYR A 12 14.12 -13.52 -9.83
C TYR A 12 14.28 -14.90 -9.15
N SER A 13 15.15 -14.98 -8.15
CA SER A 13 15.40 -16.20 -7.40
C SER A 13 14.86 -16.05 -5.98
N ASN A 14 13.91 -16.95 -5.67
CA ASN A 14 13.26 -17.23 -4.38
C ASN A 14 12.24 -16.22 -3.86
N ILE A 15 11.16 -16.02 -4.61
CA ILE A 15 9.88 -15.60 -4.05
C ILE A 15 9.28 -16.79 -3.29
N TYR A 16 9.28 -16.75 -1.95
CA TYR A 16 8.57 -17.75 -1.15
C TYR A 16 7.12 -17.30 -0.98
N SER A 17 6.19 -17.98 -1.66
CA SER A 17 4.77 -17.74 -1.42
C SER A 17 4.42 -18.22 -0.01
N GLN A 18 4.07 -17.28 0.87
CA GLN A 18 3.60 -17.57 2.22
C GLN A 18 2.27 -16.85 2.42
N ASN A 19 1.20 -17.63 2.59
CA ASN A 19 -0.12 -17.07 2.85
C ASN A 19 -0.12 -16.33 4.19
N LEU A 20 -0.80 -15.18 4.25
CA LEU A 20 -1.11 -14.54 5.53
C LEU A 20 -2.10 -15.41 6.33
N PRO A 21 -2.06 -15.34 7.68
CA PRO A 21 -3.10 -15.94 8.50
C PRO A 21 -4.49 -15.43 8.09
N PRO A 22 -5.53 -16.29 7.99
CA PRO A 22 -6.87 -15.89 7.58
C PRO A 22 -7.48 -14.74 8.39
N LYS A 23 -7.11 -14.63 9.68
CA LYS A 23 -7.52 -13.53 10.57
C LYS A 23 -6.98 -12.18 10.11
N ILE A 24 -5.74 -12.12 9.64
CA ILE A 24 -5.12 -10.91 9.12
C ILE A 24 -5.77 -10.52 7.79
N PHE A 25 -5.99 -11.48 6.90
CA PHE A 25 -6.69 -11.22 5.63
C PHE A 25 -8.10 -10.65 5.87
N LYS A 26 -8.86 -11.24 6.80
CA LYS A 26 -10.19 -10.73 7.19
C LYS A 26 -10.12 -9.32 7.77
N LEU A 27 -9.07 -9.00 8.55
CA LEU A 27 -8.84 -7.67 9.11
C LEU A 27 -8.59 -6.65 8.00
N ILE A 28 -7.59 -6.87 7.13
CA ILE A 28 -7.24 -5.91 6.07
C ILE A 28 -8.42 -5.69 5.14
N ASN A 29 -9.14 -6.76 4.76
CA ASN A 29 -10.30 -6.66 3.90
C ASN A 29 -11.39 -5.78 4.56
N LYS A 30 -11.77 -6.08 5.81
CA LYS A 30 -12.80 -5.32 6.53
C LYS A 30 -12.41 -3.85 6.71
N GLU A 31 -11.18 -3.57 7.13
CA GLU A 31 -10.71 -2.22 7.41
C GLU A 31 -10.62 -1.40 6.12
N SER A 32 -10.00 -1.92 5.05
CA SER A 32 -9.88 -1.20 3.77
C SER A 32 -11.24 -0.79 3.21
N TYR A 33 -12.21 -1.71 3.11
CA TYR A 33 -13.56 -1.37 2.63
C TYR A 33 -14.27 -0.35 3.53
N SER A 34 -14.19 -0.53 4.85
CA SER A 34 -14.85 0.39 5.78
C SER A 34 -14.26 1.80 5.70
N ILE A 35 -12.95 1.93 5.51
CA ILE A 35 -12.27 3.21 5.50
C ILE A 35 -12.48 3.90 4.15
N CYS A 36 -12.34 3.20 3.01
CA CYS A 36 -12.64 3.75 1.70
C CYS A 36 -14.04 4.37 1.67
N LYS A 37 -15.05 3.67 2.21
CA LYS A 37 -16.42 4.20 2.34
C LYS A 37 -16.49 5.47 3.17
N LYS A 38 -15.78 5.55 4.30
CA LYS A 38 -15.75 6.74 5.17
C LYS A 38 -15.04 7.92 4.53
N LEU A 39 -14.06 7.66 3.67
CA LEU A 39 -13.27 8.66 2.96
C LEU A 39 -13.82 8.98 1.57
N ASN A 40 -14.97 8.41 1.20
CA ASN A 40 -15.59 8.58 -0.11
C ASN A 40 -14.66 8.19 -1.29
N ILE A 41 -13.81 7.18 -1.06
CA ILE A 41 -12.91 6.62 -2.07
C ILE A 41 -13.63 5.48 -2.81
N SER A 42 -13.63 5.54 -4.14
CA SER A 42 -14.34 4.59 -4.99
C SER A 42 -13.63 3.24 -5.05
N ILE A 43 -14.42 2.16 -5.08
CA ILE A 43 -13.96 0.77 -5.15
C ILE A 43 -14.47 0.12 -6.43
N ARG A 44 -13.68 -0.75 -7.07
CA ARG A 44 -14.09 -1.49 -8.27
C ARG A 44 -15.37 -2.30 -8.04
N PRO A 45 -16.35 -2.22 -8.96
CA PRO A 45 -17.61 -2.94 -8.81
C PRO A 45 -17.51 -4.47 -8.94
N ASN A 46 -16.54 -5.01 -9.69
CA ASN A 46 -16.47 -6.44 -10.03
C ASN A 46 -15.54 -7.28 -9.12
N ILE A 47 -15.17 -6.79 -7.93
CA ILE A 47 -14.23 -7.49 -7.03
C ILE A 47 -14.73 -8.89 -6.62
N ASN A 48 -16.04 -9.07 -6.53
CA ASN A 48 -16.65 -10.36 -6.23
C ASN A 48 -16.41 -11.44 -7.32
N LYS A 49 -15.92 -11.04 -8.51
CA LYS A 49 -15.52 -11.95 -9.59
C LYS A 49 -14.03 -12.28 -9.58
N ASP A 50 -13.24 -11.61 -8.74
CA ASP A 50 -11.81 -11.85 -8.63
C ASP A 50 -11.55 -13.25 -8.03
N SER A 51 -10.46 -13.88 -8.46
CA SER A 51 -9.94 -15.06 -7.76
C SER A 51 -9.44 -14.66 -6.36
N THR A 52 -9.21 -15.66 -5.50
CA THR A 52 -8.58 -15.43 -4.20
C THR A 52 -7.23 -14.71 -4.36
N ILE A 53 -7.05 -13.65 -3.56
CA ILE A 53 -5.79 -12.89 -3.50
C ILE A 53 -4.74 -13.72 -2.77
N GLU A 54 -3.57 -13.85 -3.39
CA GLU A 54 -2.38 -14.38 -2.74
C GLU A 54 -1.56 -13.24 -2.14
N ILE A 55 -0.99 -13.46 -0.97
CA ILE A 55 -0.05 -12.52 -0.37
C ILE A 55 1.30 -13.20 -0.36
N VAL A 56 2.32 -12.50 -0.84
CA VAL A 56 3.61 -13.10 -1.16
C VAL A 56 4.70 -12.26 -0.51
N ALA A 57 5.49 -12.90 0.36
CA ALA A 57 6.65 -12.26 0.97
C ALA A 57 7.87 -12.39 0.05
N TYR A 58 8.66 -11.33 -0.08
CA TYR A 58 9.93 -11.34 -0.81
C TYR A 58 11.11 -10.96 0.09
N ASP A 59 12.30 -11.47 -0.28
CA ASP A 59 13.55 -11.29 0.46
C ASP A 59 14.10 -9.85 0.31
N GLU A 60 14.51 -9.26 1.43
CA GLU A 60 14.98 -7.88 1.59
C GLU A 60 16.35 -7.57 1.00
N ARG A 61 17.09 -8.59 0.54
CA ARG A 61 18.40 -8.39 -0.13
C ARG A 61 18.36 -7.46 -1.34
N TYR A 62 17.18 -7.03 -1.77
CA TYR A 62 16.94 -6.12 -2.88
C TYR A 62 16.32 -4.77 -2.52
N ASN A 63 16.02 -4.49 -1.24
CA ASN A 63 15.30 -3.24 -0.89
C ASN A 63 15.37 -2.88 0.61
N SER A 64 16.45 -2.24 1.05
CA SER A 64 16.74 -2.00 2.47
C SER A 64 15.98 -0.83 3.12
N THR A 65 15.04 -0.16 2.42
CA THR A 65 14.43 1.09 2.90
C THR A 65 12.90 1.10 2.93
N LEU A 66 12.22 0.11 2.35
CA LEU A 66 10.78 0.13 2.14
C LEU A 66 10.12 -1.07 2.80
N ASN A 67 9.19 -0.81 3.74
CA ASN A 67 8.59 -1.84 4.57
C ASN A 67 7.52 -2.68 3.84
N ALA A 68 6.97 -2.26 2.70
CA ALA A 68 6.29 -3.12 1.72
C ALA A 68 6.10 -2.37 0.38
N PHE A 69 5.70 -3.09 -0.68
CA PHE A 69 5.24 -2.52 -1.94
C PHE A 69 4.09 -3.34 -2.51
N PHE A 70 3.04 -2.68 -2.99
CA PHE A 70 2.07 -3.34 -3.82
C PHE A 70 2.63 -3.41 -5.23
N GLN A 71 3.00 -4.61 -5.63
CA GLN A 71 3.06 -4.92 -7.04
C GLN A 71 1.72 -5.57 -7.40
N ILE A 72 0.85 -4.85 -8.13
CA ILE A 72 0.00 -5.55 -9.11
C ILE A 72 1.00 -6.20 -10.04
N GLY A 73 1.22 -7.50 -9.83
CA GLY A 73 2.18 -8.25 -10.60
C GLY A 73 1.93 -7.97 -12.08
N MET A 74 2.99 -7.67 -12.81
CA MET A 74 3.05 -7.64 -14.28
C MET A 74 2.68 -9.01 -14.92
N ASN A 75 2.01 -9.89 -14.16
CA ASN A 75 1.65 -11.28 -14.39
C ASN A 75 0.29 -11.65 -13.73
N THR A 76 -0.57 -10.69 -13.36
CA THR A 76 -1.97 -11.04 -13.08
C THR A 76 -2.69 -11.16 -14.40
N ASP A 77 -3.02 -12.38 -14.80
CA ASP A 77 -4.01 -12.54 -15.86
C ASP A 77 -5.27 -11.79 -15.41
N GLN A 78 -5.78 -10.91 -16.26
CA GLN A 78 -6.97 -10.12 -15.96
C GLN A 78 -7.89 -10.13 -17.17
N ILE A 79 -9.17 -9.89 -16.91
CA ILE A 79 -10.17 -9.72 -17.96
C ILE A 79 -10.64 -8.27 -17.92
N GLY A 80 -10.57 -7.61 -19.08
CA GLY A 80 -10.67 -6.16 -19.22
C GLY A 80 -9.29 -5.49 -19.33
N ASN A 81 -9.28 -4.21 -19.70
CA ASN A 81 -8.04 -3.41 -19.72
C ASN A 81 -7.65 -2.99 -18.30
N GLU A 82 -6.36 -2.75 -18.04
CA GLU A 82 -5.81 -2.43 -16.70
C GLU A 82 -6.50 -1.23 -16.04
N CYS A 83 -6.94 -0.27 -16.84
CA CYS A 83 -7.64 0.93 -16.39
C CYS A 83 -9.17 0.85 -16.57
N ASP A 84 -9.72 -0.33 -16.88
CA ASP A 84 -11.17 -0.55 -16.93
C ASP A 84 -11.72 -0.71 -15.50
N PRO A 85 -12.67 0.12 -15.05
CA PRO A 85 -13.36 -0.05 -13.77
C PRO A 85 -14.02 -1.42 -13.60
N SER A 86 -14.42 -2.06 -14.70
CA SER A 86 -15.08 -3.36 -14.74
C SER A 86 -14.10 -4.54 -14.73
N ARG A 87 -12.78 -4.29 -14.71
CA ARG A 87 -11.77 -5.36 -14.66
C ARG A 87 -11.93 -6.27 -13.46
N TYR A 88 -11.56 -7.52 -13.65
CA TYR A 88 -11.41 -8.49 -12.58
C TYR A 88 -10.12 -9.28 -12.74
N TYR A 89 -9.52 -9.65 -11.61
CA TYR A 89 -8.20 -10.26 -11.55
C TYR A 89 -8.28 -11.77 -11.40
N LEU A 90 -7.43 -12.48 -12.15
CA LEU A 90 -7.15 -13.88 -11.97
C LEU A 90 -5.86 -14.00 -11.16
N LYS A 91 -5.96 -14.66 -10.01
CA LYS A 91 -4.88 -14.86 -9.03
C LYS A 91 -4.12 -13.55 -8.67
N PRO A 92 -4.82 -12.50 -8.22
CA PRO A 92 -4.16 -11.25 -7.80
C PRO A 92 -3.15 -11.52 -6.68
N LYS A 93 -2.03 -10.77 -6.68
CA LYS A 93 -0.97 -10.89 -5.67
C LYS A 93 -0.72 -9.56 -4.98
N ILE A 94 -0.55 -9.58 -3.66
CA ILE A 94 0.03 -8.47 -2.88
C ILE A 94 1.43 -8.89 -2.47
N LEU A 95 2.44 -8.11 -2.84
CA LEU A 95 3.82 -8.35 -2.42
C LEU A 95 4.14 -7.60 -1.13
N ILE A 96 4.89 -8.21 -0.23
CA ILE A 96 5.29 -7.56 1.03
C ILE A 96 6.71 -7.97 1.41
N THR A 97 7.42 -7.12 2.16
CA THR A 97 8.74 -7.53 2.67
C THR A 97 8.64 -8.68 3.65
N GLN A 98 9.70 -9.48 3.72
CA GLN A 98 9.82 -10.52 4.73
C GLN A 98 9.74 -9.98 6.17
N MET A 99 10.26 -8.77 6.45
CA MET A 99 10.14 -8.10 7.75
C MET A 99 8.69 -7.75 8.05
N CYS A 100 7.96 -7.15 7.11
CA CYS A 100 6.53 -6.87 7.31
C CYS A 100 5.74 -8.16 7.55
N TYR A 101 6.00 -9.20 6.76
CA TYR A 101 5.42 -10.53 6.99
C TYR A 101 5.75 -11.04 8.40
N ASN A 102 7.01 -10.98 8.82
CA ASN A 102 7.46 -11.45 10.13
C ASN A 102 6.81 -10.65 11.26
N VAL A 103 6.74 -9.33 11.16
CA VAL A 103 6.07 -8.48 12.17
C VAL A 103 4.62 -8.91 12.31
N ILE A 104 3.92 -9.12 11.21
CA ILE A 104 2.48 -9.41 11.22
C ILE A 104 2.17 -10.82 11.71
N THR A 105 3.06 -11.78 11.43
CA THR A 105 2.82 -13.20 11.71
C THR A 105 3.48 -13.71 12.99
N LYS A 106 4.58 -13.09 13.42
CA LYS A 106 5.41 -13.57 14.54
C LYS A 106 5.41 -12.64 15.75
N THR A 107 4.95 -11.39 15.64
CA THR A 107 4.93 -10.48 16.80
C THR A 107 3.84 -10.92 17.78
N ILE A 108 4.23 -11.11 19.04
CA ILE A 108 3.30 -11.46 20.14
C ILE A 108 2.52 -10.22 20.59
N ASP A 109 3.18 -9.07 20.69
CA ASP A 109 2.54 -7.81 21.00
C ASP A 109 1.91 -7.16 19.76
N THR A 110 0.59 -7.30 19.63
CA THR A 110 -0.20 -6.71 18.55
C THR A 110 -0.69 -5.29 18.84
N ASN A 111 -0.17 -4.65 19.89
CA ASN A 111 -0.57 -3.32 20.35
C ASN A 111 0.57 -2.30 20.35
N ASN A 112 1.59 -2.50 19.51
CA ASN A 112 2.67 -1.53 19.31
C ASN A 112 2.64 -0.85 17.94
N ILE A 113 3.39 0.25 17.86
CA ILE A 113 3.50 1.08 16.66
C ILE A 113 4.05 0.32 15.46
N VAL A 114 4.98 -0.62 15.65
CA VAL A 114 5.59 -1.39 14.56
C VAL A 114 4.56 -2.31 13.92
N TYR A 115 3.78 -3.02 14.74
CA TYR A 115 2.69 -3.88 14.28
C TYR A 115 1.63 -3.09 13.51
N TYR A 116 1.12 -1.98 14.07
CA TYR A 116 0.12 -1.17 13.38
C TYR A 116 0.67 -0.51 12.11
N LYS A 117 1.95 -0.12 12.08
CA LYS A 117 2.60 0.36 10.87
C LYS A 117 2.61 -0.71 9.79
N SER A 118 3.01 -1.94 10.11
CA SER A 118 3.02 -3.06 9.17
C SER A 118 1.63 -3.39 8.63
N ILE A 119 0.60 -3.45 9.49
CA ILE A 119 -0.79 -3.66 9.02
C ILE A 119 -1.27 -2.49 8.16
N SER A 120 -0.95 -1.24 8.53
CA SER A 120 -1.34 -0.06 7.75
C SER A 120 -0.74 -0.07 6.34
N ILE A 121 0.47 -0.61 6.20
CA ILE A 121 1.12 -0.79 4.90
C ILE A 121 0.38 -1.87 4.10
N LEU A 122 0.03 -3.02 4.68
CA LEU A 122 -0.79 -4.00 3.97
C LEU A 122 -2.12 -3.42 3.49
N ILE A 123 -2.73 -2.55 4.29
CA ILE A 123 -3.96 -1.86 3.95
C ILE A 123 -3.76 -0.94 2.75
N HIS A 124 -2.64 -0.19 2.69
CA HIS A 124 -2.25 0.60 1.52
C HIS A 124 -2.24 -0.28 0.27
N GLU A 125 -1.51 -1.40 0.32
CA GLU A 125 -1.37 -2.27 -0.84
C GLU A 125 -2.70 -2.89 -1.26
N TYR A 126 -3.50 -3.28 -0.27
CA TYR A 126 -4.82 -3.83 -0.53
C TYR A 126 -5.75 -2.79 -1.15
N VAL A 127 -5.60 -1.49 -0.84
CA VAL A 127 -6.43 -0.43 -1.44
C VAL A 127 -6.15 -0.28 -2.92
N HIS A 128 -4.90 -0.38 -3.36
CA HIS A 128 -4.60 -0.42 -4.78
C HIS A 128 -5.27 -1.57 -5.52
N TYR A 129 -5.41 -2.74 -4.87
CA TYR A 129 -6.22 -3.82 -5.40
C TYR A 129 -7.71 -3.42 -5.54
N LEU A 130 -8.25 -2.62 -4.62
CA LEU A 130 -9.64 -2.17 -4.61
C LEU A 130 -9.93 -1.01 -5.59
N GLN A 131 -8.92 -0.22 -5.96
CA GLN A 131 -9.10 1.05 -6.67
C GLN A 131 -9.57 0.91 -8.12
N VAL A 132 -10.41 1.86 -8.54
CA VAL A 132 -10.98 1.93 -9.89
C VAL A 132 -9.92 2.32 -10.92
N SER A 133 -9.08 3.30 -10.60
CA SER A 133 -7.99 3.77 -11.45
C SER A 133 -6.81 2.80 -11.45
N CYS A 134 -6.00 2.91 -12.50
CA CYS A 134 -4.72 2.26 -12.63
C CYS A 134 -3.70 3.34 -12.97
N THR A 135 -2.67 3.50 -12.16
CA THR A 135 -1.52 4.29 -12.54
C THR A 135 -0.44 3.31 -13.00
N MET A 136 -0.10 3.33 -14.30
CA MET A 136 1.03 2.55 -14.81
C MET A 136 2.35 3.18 -14.30
N GLY A 137 2.66 2.96 -13.03
CA GLY A 137 3.87 3.47 -12.39
C GLY A 137 5.09 2.68 -12.84
N ARG A 138 5.59 2.88 -14.06
CA ARG A 138 6.92 2.35 -14.45
C ARG A 138 8.08 3.20 -13.92
N ASP A 139 7.83 4.45 -13.53
CA ASP A 139 8.91 5.45 -13.40
C ASP A 139 9.36 5.79 -11.96
N TYR A 140 8.80 5.19 -10.91
CA TYR A 140 9.21 5.48 -9.51
C TYR A 140 9.70 4.28 -8.71
N PHE A 141 9.82 3.11 -9.36
CA PHE A 141 10.31 1.84 -8.77
C PHE A 141 11.83 1.82 -8.55
N SER A 142 12.39 2.81 -7.84
CA SER A 142 13.76 2.70 -7.35
C SER A 142 13.86 2.98 -5.84
N PRO A 143 14.47 2.09 -5.05
CA PRO A 143 14.74 2.27 -3.61
C PRO A 143 15.61 3.48 -3.27
N ALA A 144 16.33 4.02 -4.26
CA ALA A 144 17.16 5.22 -4.13
C ALA A 144 16.34 6.51 -3.96
N VAL A 145 15.01 6.41 -3.93
CA VAL A 145 14.14 7.53 -4.28
C VAL A 145 13.30 8.02 -3.09
N ILE A 146 13.24 7.43 -1.89
CA ILE A 146 12.53 8.16 -0.80
C ILE A 146 13.18 9.52 -0.49
N ASP A 147 14.50 9.63 -0.63
CA ASP A 147 15.23 10.89 -0.42
C ASP A 147 15.39 11.72 -1.73
N SER A 148 15.00 11.18 -2.90
CA SER A 148 15.04 11.87 -4.20
C SER A 148 13.69 11.91 -4.96
N VAL A 149 12.61 11.37 -4.38
CA VAL A 149 11.23 11.34 -4.88
C VAL A 149 10.72 12.72 -4.55
N ASN A 150 10.31 13.43 -5.57
CA ASN A 150 9.44 14.56 -5.36
C ASN A 150 8.11 14.03 -4.79
N MET A 151 7.94 14.08 -3.46
CA MET A 151 6.75 13.56 -2.78
C MET A 151 5.46 14.18 -3.33
N ASN A 152 5.51 15.43 -3.81
CA ASN A 152 4.38 16.07 -4.47
C ASN A 152 4.03 15.37 -5.79
N LYS A 153 5.02 14.87 -6.54
CA LYS A 153 4.81 14.09 -7.77
C LYS A 153 4.30 12.68 -7.46
N TYR A 154 4.77 12.06 -6.38
CA TYR A 154 4.25 10.77 -5.94
C TYR A 154 2.77 10.88 -5.53
N PHE A 155 2.44 11.82 -4.66
CA PHE A 155 1.04 12.06 -4.24
C PHE A 155 0.17 12.79 -5.27
N SER A 156 0.74 13.25 -6.38
CA SER A 156 -0.08 13.69 -7.53
C SER A 156 -0.76 12.51 -8.22
N GLN A 157 -0.29 11.28 -7.99
CA GLN A 157 -1.00 10.07 -8.41
C GLN A 157 -2.16 9.85 -7.46
N ILE A 158 -3.38 9.97 -7.99
CA ILE A 158 -4.60 9.86 -7.19
C ILE A 158 -4.67 8.52 -6.44
N ASP A 159 -4.18 7.44 -7.07
CA ASP A 159 -4.17 6.10 -6.50
C ASP A 159 -3.33 6.01 -5.22
N GLU A 160 -2.09 6.51 -5.28
CA GLU A 160 -1.15 6.58 -4.16
C GLU A 160 -1.67 7.51 -3.05
N PHE A 161 -2.25 8.65 -3.43
CA PHE A 161 -2.82 9.61 -2.49
C PHE A 161 -3.96 9.01 -1.67
N GLU A 162 -4.92 8.36 -2.34
CA GLU A 162 -6.04 7.68 -1.70
C GLU A 162 -5.61 6.48 -0.85
N ALA A 163 -4.72 5.62 -1.37
CA ALA A 163 -4.19 4.47 -0.64
C ALA A 163 -3.45 4.90 0.64
N THR A 164 -2.63 5.96 0.54
CA THR A 164 -1.94 6.53 1.70
C THR A 164 -2.91 7.15 2.70
N ALA A 165 -4.00 7.79 2.24
CA ALA A 165 -5.01 8.33 3.15
C ALA A 165 -5.75 7.23 3.92
N VAL A 166 -6.06 6.10 3.26
CA VAL A 166 -6.67 4.93 3.92
C VAL A 166 -5.71 4.30 4.94
N GLN A 167 -4.44 4.14 4.58
CA GLN A 167 -3.37 3.72 5.50
C GLN A 167 -3.31 4.65 6.73
N SER A 168 -3.31 5.96 6.49
CA SER A 168 -3.20 6.98 7.53
C SER A 168 -4.38 6.95 8.48
N TYR A 169 -5.60 6.80 7.95
CA TYR A 169 -6.81 6.64 8.77
C TYR A 169 -6.70 5.44 9.69
N TYR A 170 -6.31 4.27 9.16
CA TYR A 170 -6.18 3.05 9.97
C TYR A 170 -5.16 3.25 11.10
N PHE A 171 -3.98 3.78 10.76
CA PHE A 171 -2.89 3.99 11.71
C PHE A 171 -3.30 4.93 12.84
N LEU A 172 -3.89 6.09 12.51
CA LEU A 172 -4.39 7.05 13.49
C LEU A 172 -5.52 6.45 14.33
N ASN A 173 -6.42 5.67 13.75
CA ASN A 173 -7.48 5.01 14.52
C ASN A 173 -6.95 4.07 15.61
N LYS A 174 -5.76 3.47 15.40
CA LYS A 174 -5.13 2.59 16.39
C LYS A 174 -4.24 3.32 17.40
N LEU A 175 -3.58 4.40 16.99
CA LEU A 175 -2.54 5.05 17.79
C LEU A 175 -2.90 6.45 18.30
N ASP A 176 -3.75 7.20 17.60
CA ASP A 176 -4.24 8.51 18.01
C ASP A 176 -5.65 8.78 17.51
N LYS A 177 -6.62 8.12 18.17
CA LYS A 177 -8.05 8.24 17.85
C LYS A 177 -8.55 9.68 17.99
N LYS A 178 -7.96 10.47 18.91
CA LYS A 178 -8.35 11.87 19.13
C LYS A 178 -7.94 12.75 17.95
N ALA A 179 -6.71 12.60 17.45
CA ALA A 179 -6.28 13.30 16.24
C ALA A 179 -7.14 12.92 15.03
N LEU A 180 -7.46 11.63 14.87
CA LEU A 180 -8.37 11.17 13.81
C LEU A 180 -9.75 11.85 13.92
N GLU A 181 -10.38 11.79 15.09
CA GLU A 181 -11.70 12.40 15.31
C GLU A 181 -11.68 13.91 15.03
N HIS A 182 -10.61 14.60 15.45
CA HIS A 182 -10.41 16.01 15.16
C HIS A 182 -10.31 16.29 13.66
N ILE A 183 -9.53 15.50 12.91
CA ILE A 183 -9.40 15.65 11.45
C ILE A 183 -10.73 15.38 10.74
N MET A 184 -11.42 14.31 11.12
CA MET A 184 -12.68 13.89 10.47
C MET A 184 -13.84 14.86 10.72
N THR A 185 -13.79 15.68 11.78
CA THR A 185 -14.82 16.67 12.11
C THR A 185 -14.54 18.07 11.56
N LYS A 186 -13.36 18.32 10.96
CA LYS A 186 -13.04 19.62 10.33
C LYS A 186 -13.93 19.86 9.10
N LYS A 187 -14.44 21.09 9.00
CA LYS A 187 -15.15 21.61 7.82
C LYS A 187 -14.16 22.00 6.72
N VAL A 188 -13.59 21.00 6.06
CA VAL A 188 -12.67 21.14 4.93
C VAL A 188 -13.15 20.29 3.76
N SER A 189 -12.60 20.53 2.56
CA SER A 189 -12.85 19.68 1.39
C SER A 189 -12.41 18.24 1.66
N ASP A 190 -12.96 17.27 0.91
CA ASP A 190 -12.53 15.86 1.03
C ASP A 190 -11.04 15.71 0.74
N SER A 191 -10.53 16.37 -0.31
CA SER A 191 -9.11 16.37 -0.65
C SER A 191 -8.23 16.89 0.49
N ASP A 192 -8.59 18.02 1.11
CA ASP A 192 -7.80 18.58 2.22
C ASP A 192 -7.89 17.71 3.47
N ARG A 193 -9.01 17.01 3.70
CA ARG A 193 -9.12 16.02 4.77
C ARG A 193 -8.13 14.87 4.56
N LEU A 194 -8.00 14.35 3.34
CA LEU A 194 -7.02 13.31 3.01
C LEU A 194 -5.58 13.81 3.24
N LYS A 195 -5.25 15.05 2.84
CA LYS A 195 -3.93 15.65 3.12
C LYS A 195 -3.65 15.73 4.62
N LEU A 196 -4.63 16.14 5.43
CA LEU A 196 -4.49 16.21 6.89
C LEU A 196 -4.25 14.84 7.52
N LEU A 197 -4.93 13.80 7.03
CA LEU A 197 -4.68 12.42 7.47
C LEU A 197 -3.24 12.00 7.18
N ILE A 198 -2.78 12.22 5.94
CA ILE A 198 -1.43 11.84 5.49
C ILE A 198 -0.36 12.59 6.28
N ASN A 199 -0.47 13.92 6.37
CA ASN A 199 0.46 14.74 7.15
C ASN A 199 0.55 14.27 8.62
N SER A 200 -0.60 13.93 9.23
CA SER A 200 -0.64 13.46 10.62
C SER A 200 -0.01 12.08 10.79
N TYR A 201 -0.25 11.16 9.85
CA TYR A 201 0.42 9.86 9.84
C TYR A 201 1.93 10.00 9.74
N TYR A 202 2.45 10.81 8.82
CA TYR A 202 3.90 10.94 8.63
C TYR A 202 4.59 11.61 9.81
N ALA A 203 3.95 12.61 10.42
CA ALA A 203 4.45 13.23 11.65
C ALA A 203 4.61 12.22 12.80
N MET A 204 3.71 11.24 12.90
CA MET A 204 3.75 10.21 13.95
C MET A 204 4.62 9.00 13.60
N ALA A 205 4.56 8.51 12.37
CA ALA A 205 5.23 7.28 11.94
C ALA A 205 6.72 7.47 11.61
N TYR A 206 7.14 8.74 11.41
CA TYR A 206 8.49 9.14 11.05
C TYR A 206 8.90 10.46 11.76
N PRO A 207 8.88 10.51 13.11
CA PRO A 207 9.06 11.76 13.86
C PRO A 207 10.44 12.41 13.68
N TRP A 208 11.45 11.66 13.22
CA TRP A 208 12.77 12.18 12.88
C TRP A 208 12.80 12.94 11.54
N ARG A 209 11.74 12.82 10.71
CA ARG A 209 11.62 13.52 9.43
C ARG A 209 10.62 14.68 9.60
N LYS A 210 11.10 15.92 9.47
CA LYS A 210 10.27 17.13 9.49
C LYS A 210 9.51 17.30 8.15
N TYR A 211 8.61 16.38 7.81
CA TYR A 211 7.79 16.52 6.61
C TYR A 211 6.45 17.16 6.93
N HIS A 212 6.19 18.31 6.31
CA HIS A 212 4.87 18.62 5.78
C HIS A 212 4.89 18.14 4.32
N ILE A 213 4.09 17.12 4.00
CA ILE A 213 4.01 16.60 2.65
C ILE A 213 3.20 17.54 1.77
N PHE A 214 2.17 18.17 2.35
CA PHE A 214 1.31 19.17 1.73
C PHE A 214 1.22 20.42 2.58
#